data_AF-A0AAU5SGT6-F1
#
_entry.id   AF-A0AAU5SGT6-F1
#
_cell.length_a   1.000
_cell.length_b   1.000
_cell.length_c   1.000
_cell.angle_alpha   90.00
_cell.angle_beta   90.00
_cell.angle_gamma   90.00
#
_symmetry.space_group_name_H-M   'P 1'
#
loop_
_entity.id
_entity.type
_entity.pdbx_description
1 polymer ?
#
loop_
_entity_poly.entity_id
_entity_poly.type
_entity_poly.pdbx_seq_one_letter_code
_entity_poly.pdbx_strand_id
1 'polypeptide(L)' 'MRKKAERVACWWAGRVRRCRSAADAGMSTAEYAVGTIAACGFAAVLYKIVTSGPVRTAMTSVIEKALHAPF' A
#
# COMPACT_ATOMS: atom_id res chain seq x y z
N MET A 1 -33.68 39.18 -4.19
CA MET A 1 -32.44 38.59 -4.74
C MET A 1 -31.56 37.91 -3.67
N ARG A 2 -31.27 38.52 -2.51
CA ARG A 2 -30.36 38.01 -1.46
C ARG A 2 -30.67 36.59 -0.91
N LYS A 3 -31.95 36.27 -0.67
CA LYS A 3 -32.40 34.94 -0.19
C LYS A 3 -32.13 33.78 -1.16
N LYS A 4 -31.96 34.03 -2.46
CA LYS A 4 -31.64 32.98 -3.44
C LYS A 4 -30.16 32.59 -3.32
N ALA A 5 -29.28 33.58 -3.14
CA ALA A 5 -27.84 33.37 -2.95
C ALA A 5 -27.53 32.64 -1.62
N GLU A 6 -28.21 33.01 -0.53
CA GLU A 6 -28.03 32.35 0.78
C GLU A 6 -28.45 30.87 0.76
N ARG A 7 -29.55 30.55 0.08
CA ARG A 7 -30.00 29.15 -0.07
C ARG A 7 -29.02 28.32 -0.89
N VAL A 8 -28.45 28.88 -1.95
CA VAL A 8 -27.44 28.22 -2.77
C VAL A 8 -26.17 28.00 -1.95
N ALA A 9 -25.69 29.01 -1.22
CA ALA A 9 -24.52 28.90 -0.35
C ALA A 9 -24.69 27.84 0.75
N CYS A 10 -25.85 27.82 1.43
CA CYS A 10 -26.15 26.81 2.46
C CYS A 10 -26.22 25.39 1.88
N TRP A 11 -26.78 25.24 0.68
CA TRP A 11 -26.82 23.96 -0.03
C TRP A 11 -25.43 23.46 -0.45
N TRP A 12 -24.56 24.36 -0.92
CA TRP A 12 -23.15 24.04 -1.20
C TRP A 12 -22.39 23.64 0.06
N ALA A 13 -22.56 24.39 1.16
CA ALA A 13 -21.93 24.05 2.44
C ALA A 13 -22.39 22.68 2.97
N GLY A 14 -23.68 22.36 2.86
CA GLY A 14 -24.23 21.06 3.24
C GLY A 14 -23.70 19.92 2.36
N ARG A 15 -23.48 20.16 1.06
CA ARG A 15 -22.85 19.17 0.16
C ARG A 15 -21.40 18.90 0.54
N VAL A 16 -20.59 19.95 0.74
CA VAL A 16 -19.17 19.80 1.10
C VAL A 16 -19.01 19.02 2.40
N ARG A 17 -19.83 19.31 3.42
CA ARG A 17 -19.82 18.54 4.68
C ARG A 17 -20.11 17.05 4.49
N ARG A 18 -21.10 16.70 3.65
CA ARG A 18 -21.45 15.30 3.37
C ARG A 18 -20.33 14.56 2.63
N CYS A 19 -19.69 15.21 1.66
CA CYS A 19 -18.54 14.60 0.97
C CYS A 19 -17.39 14.35 1.93
N ARG A 20 -17.14 15.27 2.87
CA ARG A 20 -16.10 15.10 3.88
C ARG A 20 -16.41 13.97 4.86
N SER A 21 -17.64 13.88 5.38
CA SER A 21 -18.01 12.78 6.27
C SER A 21 -17.96 11.41 5.57
N ALA A 22 -18.29 11.36 4.27
CA ALA A 22 -18.17 10.14 3.48
C ALA A 22 -16.71 9.73 3.25
N ALA A 23 -15.80 10.69 3.10
CA ALA A 23 -14.36 10.43 3.01
C ALA A 23 -13.80 9.91 4.35
N ASP A 24 -14.20 10.53 5.47
CA ASP A 24 -13.80 10.09 6.82
C ASP A 24 -14.29 8.66 7.12
N ALA A 25 -15.49 8.29 6.63
CA ALA A 25 -16.05 6.95 6.81
C ALA A 25 -15.25 5.83 6.09
N GLY A 26 -14.53 6.17 5.01
CA GLY A 26 -13.73 5.21 4.23
C GLY A 26 -12.22 5.28 4.50
N MET A 27 -11.77 6.20 5.35
CA MET A 27 -10.35 6.51 5.57
C MET A 27 -9.59 5.29 6.10
N SER A 28 -10.11 4.61 7.13
CA SER A 28 -9.47 3.43 7.69
C SER A 28 -9.40 2.26 6.69
N THR A 29 -10.44 2.02 5.88
CA THR A 29 -10.40 0.97 4.85
C THR A 29 -9.37 1.28 3.76
N ALA A 30 -9.25 2.54 3.37
CA ALA A 30 -8.23 2.97 2.41
C ALA A 30 -6.81 2.81 2.97
N GLU A 31 -6.58 3.11 4.25
CA GLU A 31 -5.29 2.89 4.91
C GLU A 31 -4.87 1.43 4.88
N TYR A 32 -5.77 0.50 5.23
CA TYR A 32 -5.49 -0.94 5.16
C TYR A 32 -5.21 -1.41 3.72
N ALA A 33 -5.98 -0.90 2.74
CA ALA A 33 -5.79 -1.26 1.34
C ALA A 33 -4.42 -0.78 0.82
N VAL A 34 -4.06 0.48 1.06
CA VAL A 34 -2.77 1.05 0.66
C VAL A 34 -1.62 0.36 1.40
N GLY A 35 -1.79 0.06 2.70
CA GLY A 35 -0.80 -0.71 3.48
C GLY A 35 -0.54 -2.09 2.88
N THR A 36 -1.59 -2.79 2.44
CA THR A 36 -1.47 -4.09 1.76
C THR A 36 -0.75 -3.96 0.42
N ILE A 37 -1.11 -2.96 -0.40
CA ILE A 37 -0.44 -2.71 -1.69
C ILE A 37 1.04 -2.39 -1.49
N ALA A 38 1.38 -1.57 -0.50
CA ALA A 38 2.76 -1.25 -0.17
C ALA A 38 3.54 -2.51 0.25
N ALA A 39 2.96 -3.37 1.10
CA ALA A 39 3.56 -4.63 1.49
C ALA A 39 3.75 -5.58 0.30
N CYS A 40 2.75 -5.71 -0.58
CA CYS A 40 2.85 -6.50 -1.81
C CYS A 40 3.95 -5.97 -2.74
N GLY A 41 4.08 -4.65 -2.89
CA GLY A 41 5.15 -4.03 -3.68
C GLY A 41 6.54 -4.36 -3.13
N PHE A 42 6.71 -4.26 -1.81
CA PHE A 42 7.96 -4.65 -1.16
C PHE A 42 8.26 -6.14 -1.31
N ALA A 43 7.26 -7.01 -1.17
CA ALA A 43 7.40 -8.44 -1.38
C ALA A 43 7.83 -8.78 -2.82
N ALA A 44 7.31 -8.08 -3.83
CA ALA A 44 7.73 -8.25 -5.21
C ALA A 44 9.21 -7.88 -5.43
N VAL A 45 9.68 -6.80 -4.80
CA VAL A 45 11.10 -6.42 -4.83
C VAL A 45 11.97 -7.48 -4.15
N LEU A 46 11.59 -7.95 -2.96
CA LEU A 46 12.32 -9.01 -2.26
C LEU A 46 12.35 -10.30 -3.07
N TYR A 47 11.26 -10.68 -3.72
CA TYR A 47 11.21 -11.84 -4.60
C TYR A 47 12.25 -11.73 -5.73
N LYS A 48 12.36 -10.55 -6.35
CA LYS A 48 13.38 -10.30 -7.39
C LYS A 48 14.80 -10.38 -6.84
N ILE A 49 15.03 -9.93 -5.61
CA ILE A 49 16.34 -10.03 -4.95
C ILE A 49 16.68 -11.51 -4.69
N VAL A 50 15.78 -12.25 -4.05
CA VAL A 50 16.01 -13.66 -3.67
C VAL A 50 16.15 -14.57 -4.90
N THR A 51 15.45 -14.26 -5.99
CA THR A 51 15.56 -15.01 -7.26
C THR A 51 16.70 -14.52 -8.17
N SER A 52 17.49 -13.53 -7.73
CA SER A 52 18.59 -13.01 -8.53
C SER A 52 19.77 -13.98 -8.64
N GLY A 53 20.57 -13.81 -9.70
CA GLY A 53 21.79 -14.59 -9.92
C GLY A 53 22.75 -14.60 -8.72
N PRO A 54 23.14 -13.44 -8.16
CA PRO A 54 24.05 -13.40 -7.01
C PRO A 54 23.55 -14.16 -5.79
N VAL A 55 22.25 -14.03 -5.45
CA VAL A 55 21.67 -14.76 -4.30
C VAL A 55 21.62 -16.25 -4.57
N ARG A 56 21.23 -16.66 -5.79
CA ARG A 56 21.24 -18.07 -6.19
C ARG A 56 22.66 -18.66 -6.10
N THR A 57 23.67 -17.96 -6.60
CA THR A 57 25.07 -18.40 -6.51
C THR A 57 25.52 -18.53 -5.07
N ALA A 58 25.23 -17.54 -4.23
CA ALA A 58 25.57 -17.61 -2.80
C ALA A 58 24.91 -18.81 -2.10
N MET A 59 23.63 -19.07 -2.38
CA MET A 59 22.91 -20.24 -1.84
C MET A 59 23.52 -21.55 -2.34
N THR A 60 23.83 -21.67 -3.63
CA THR A 60 24.52 -22.85 -4.19
C THR A 60 25.85 -23.10 -3.47
N SER A 61 26.68 -22.07 -3.29
CA SER A 61 27.96 -22.22 -2.59
C SER A 61 27.81 -22.64 -1.13
N VAL A 62 26.74 -22.19 -0.44
CA VAL A 62 26.46 -22.65 0.93
C VAL A 62 26.08 -24.13 0.94
N ILE A 63 25.24 -24.57 0.00
CA ILE A 63 24.83 -25.98 -0.12
C ILE A 63 26.03 -26.87 -0.45
N GLU A 64 26.88 -26.47 -1.40
CA GLU A 64 28.10 -27.21 -1.76
C GLU A 64 29.05 -27.36 -0.58
N LYS A 65 29.27 -26.28 0.19
CA LYS A 65 30.09 -26.33 1.41
C LYS A 65 29.52 -27.30 2.44
N ALA A 66 28.20 -27.32 2.62
CA ALA A 66 27.54 -28.23 3.56
C ALA A 66 27.66 -29.70 3.11
N LEU A 67 27.59 -29.96 1.80
CA LEU A 67 27.73 -31.32 1.25
C LEU A 67 29.16 -31.87 1.37
N HIS A 68 30.17 -31.00 1.30
CA HIS A 68 31.57 -31.37 1.44
C HIS A 68 32.10 -31.26 2.88
N ALA A 69 31.24 -30.95 3.85
CA ALA A 69 31.64 -30.90 5.25
C ALA A 69 32.04 -32.31 5.73
N PRO A 70 33.24 -32.50 6.30
CA PRO A 70 33.59 -33.77 6.92
C PRO A 70 32.66 -34.02 8.10
N PHE A 71 32.08 -35.22 8.13
CA PHE A 71 31.28 -35.73 9.25
C PHE A 71 32.17 -36.23 10.38
#